data_AF-A0ABD3F5D9-F1
#
_entry.id   AF-A0ABD3F5D9-F1
#
_cell.length_a   1.000
_cell.length_b   1.000
_cell.length_c   1.000
_cell.angle_alpha   90.00
_cell.angle_beta   90.00
_cell.angle_gamma   90.00
#
_symmetry.space_group_name_H-M   'P 1'
#
loop_
_entity.id
_entity.type
_entity.pdbx_description
1 polymer ?
#
loop_
_entity_poly.entity_id
_entity_poly.type
_entity_poly.pdbx_seq_one_letter_code
_entity_poly.pdbx_strand_id
1 'polypeptide(L)'
;MNFRKGNALLQALDIPLLAHSVQFPIRNQDPANVDSTVEAFKWENILDENGQKIVLLEEQQRQRYLKYVEDNISDVFLTEKLCVVAVEKDNNILSVALPGYGIELVGSTDLLIMSDLVKEFPQYMNRLTGVRMLIEVKSDAKTKDAVYQALSELTALGILANDLVVAMVTNLTDYWELFWFSNKSGGRIKIK
;
A
#
# COMPACT_ATOMS: atom_id res chain seq x y z
N MET A 1 -2.32 -4.65 -11.55
CA MET A 1 -2.04 -3.99 -12.86
C MET A 1 -0.61 -4.33 -13.30
N ASN A 2 -0.29 -4.48 -14.61
CA ASN A 2 1.09 -4.83 -15.05
C ASN A 2 1.97 -3.57 -15.19
N PHE A 3 3.22 -3.61 -14.69
CA PHE A 3 4.22 -2.53 -14.69
C PHE A 3 4.32 -1.74 -16.01
N ARG A 4 4.42 -2.41 -17.16
CA ARG A 4 4.61 -1.72 -18.46
C ARG A 4 3.42 -0.83 -18.81
N LYS A 5 2.22 -1.24 -18.40
CA LYS A 5 0.98 -0.48 -18.59
C LYS A 5 0.87 0.66 -17.56
N GLY A 6 1.34 0.43 -16.33
CA GLY A 6 1.35 1.45 -15.27
C GLY A 6 2.26 2.64 -15.57
N ASN A 7 3.52 2.40 -15.98
CA ASN A 7 4.44 3.48 -16.33
C ASN A 7 3.94 4.33 -17.52
N ALA A 8 3.49 3.67 -18.60
CA ALA A 8 2.95 4.38 -19.77
C ALA A 8 1.72 5.22 -19.41
N LEU A 9 0.85 4.70 -18.53
CA LEU A 9 -0.30 5.43 -18.04
C LEU A 9 0.09 6.68 -17.26
N LEU A 10 0.98 6.54 -16.27
CA LEU A 10 1.37 7.66 -15.40
C LEU A 10 2.05 8.78 -16.20
N GLN A 11 2.82 8.44 -17.23
CA GLN A 11 3.37 9.41 -18.18
C GLN A 11 2.29 10.12 -19.00
N ALA A 12 1.24 9.40 -19.43
CA ALA A 12 0.14 9.99 -20.21
C ALA A 12 -0.78 10.90 -19.39
N LEU A 13 -0.89 10.67 -18.08
CA LEU A 13 -1.77 11.44 -17.20
C LEU A 13 -1.12 12.73 -16.64
N ASP A 14 0.19 12.94 -16.83
CA ASP A 14 0.96 14.10 -16.31
C ASP A 14 0.67 14.43 -14.83
N ILE A 15 0.48 13.40 -14.00
CA ILE A 15 0.05 13.59 -12.61
C ILE A 15 1.24 14.11 -11.79
N PRO A 16 1.13 15.28 -11.14
CA PRO A 16 2.17 15.79 -10.27
C PRO A 16 2.22 14.98 -8.98
N LEU A 17 3.25 14.15 -8.86
CA LEU A 17 3.42 13.22 -7.77
C LEU A 17 4.57 13.67 -6.87
N LEU A 18 4.32 13.71 -5.57
CA LEU A 18 5.38 13.86 -4.58
C LEU A 18 5.62 12.49 -3.97
N ALA A 19 6.72 11.86 -4.40
CA ALA A 19 7.27 10.69 -3.73
C ALA A 19 8.20 11.17 -2.62
N HIS A 20 7.93 10.75 -1.38
CA HIS A 20 8.86 10.93 -0.28
C HIS A 20 9.26 9.56 0.25
N SER A 21 10.53 9.21 0.10
CA SER A 21 11.09 8.05 0.78
C SER A 21 11.41 8.44 2.22
N VAL A 22 10.76 7.79 3.18
CA VAL A 22 11.09 7.90 4.59
C VAL A 22 11.79 6.61 4.98
N GLN A 23 13.11 6.62 4.99
CA GLN A 23 13.86 5.50 5.56
C GLN A 23 13.75 5.57 7.07
N PHE A 24 12.99 4.64 7.67
CA PHE A 24 13.06 4.43 9.11
C PHE A 24 14.40 3.75 9.43
N PRO A 25 15.30 4.40 10.20
CA PRO A 25 16.57 3.79 10.54
C PRO A 25 16.33 2.63 11.51
N ILE A 26 16.52 1.40 11.06
CA ILE A 26 16.82 0.29 11.98
C ILE A 26 18.25 0.51 12.46
N ARG A 27 18.43 1.28 13.54
CA ARG A 27 19.75 1.41 14.19
C ARG A 27 19.93 0.31 15.22
N ASN A 28 20.93 -0.54 14.99
CA ASN A 28 21.53 -1.32 16.05
C ASN A 28 22.15 -0.38 17.08
N GLN A 29 21.61 -0.41 18.30
CA GLN A 29 22.22 0.03 19.57
C GLN A 29 22.61 1.51 19.67
N ASP A 30 21.65 2.36 20.03
CA ASP A 30 21.92 3.60 20.79
C ASP A 30 21.18 3.50 22.15
N PRO A 31 21.90 3.38 23.29
CA PRO A 31 21.30 3.03 24.58
C PRO A 31 20.47 4.16 25.23
N ALA A 32 20.28 5.31 24.56
CA ALA A 32 19.64 6.48 25.14
C ALA A 32 18.18 6.71 24.71
N ASN A 33 17.61 5.89 23.81
CA ASN A 33 16.23 6.08 23.34
C ASN A 33 15.48 4.74 23.28
N VAL A 34 14.97 4.32 24.44
CA VAL A 34 14.20 3.09 24.64
C VAL A 34 12.72 3.46 24.64
N ASP A 35 12.14 3.67 23.46
CA ASP A 35 10.72 3.39 23.29
C ASP A 35 10.38 3.28 21.80
N SER A 36 9.86 2.12 21.40
CA SER A 36 9.45 1.72 20.05
C SER A 36 10.54 1.30 19.03
N THR A 37 11.31 0.26 19.36
CA THR A 37 11.98 -0.53 18.32
C THR A 37 10.99 -1.54 17.73
N VAL A 38 10.59 -1.36 16.47
CA VAL A 38 9.84 -2.37 15.71
C VAL A 38 10.82 -3.41 15.19
N GLU A 39 10.64 -4.69 15.57
CA GLU A 39 11.46 -5.79 15.02
C GLU A 39 11.20 -5.93 13.51
N ALA A 40 12.23 -6.21 12.70
CA ALA A 40 12.05 -6.40 11.26
C ALA A 40 11.20 -7.64 10.92
N PHE A 41 10.35 -7.53 9.89
CA PHE A 41 9.54 -8.67 9.42
C PHE A 41 10.40 -9.84 8.92
N LYS A 42 10.09 -11.05 9.40
CA LYS A 42 10.79 -12.28 9.03
C LYS A 42 10.05 -13.00 7.91
N TRP A 43 10.51 -12.79 6.68
CA TRP A 43 10.02 -13.52 5.50
C TRP A 43 10.25 -15.03 5.63
N GLU A 44 9.17 -15.82 5.67
CA GLU A 44 9.26 -17.28 5.76
C GLU A 44 9.55 -17.95 4.42
N ASN A 45 10.26 -19.07 4.51
CA ASN A 45 10.54 -19.96 3.39
C ASN A 45 10.32 -21.39 3.89
N ILE A 46 9.73 -22.24 3.06
CA ILE A 46 9.67 -23.69 3.32
C ILE A 46 10.87 -24.36 2.66
N LEU A 47 11.25 -25.54 3.16
CA LEU A 47 12.22 -26.39 2.48
C LEU A 47 11.45 -27.39 1.63
N ASP A 48 11.88 -27.57 0.38
CA ASP A 48 11.41 -28.68 -0.43
C ASP A 48 12.03 -30.02 0.02
N GLU A 49 11.63 -31.10 -0.63
CA GLU A 49 12.15 -32.46 -0.39
C GLU A 49 13.67 -32.60 -0.57
N ASN A 50 14.31 -31.66 -1.27
CA ASN A 50 15.75 -31.60 -1.51
C ASN A 50 16.47 -30.62 -0.56
N GLY A 51 15.76 -30.02 0.40
CA GLY A 51 16.30 -29.03 1.32
C GLY A 51 16.52 -27.64 0.70
N GLN A 52 15.94 -27.37 -0.48
CA GLN A 52 16.00 -26.06 -1.13
C GLN A 52 14.92 -25.14 -0.56
N LYS A 53 15.30 -23.88 -0.28
CA LYS A 53 14.36 -22.86 0.21
C LYS A 53 13.39 -22.45 -0.91
N ILE A 54 12.11 -22.67 -0.70
CA ILE A 54 11.01 -22.12 -1.47
C ILE A 54 10.45 -20.93 -0.70
N VAL A 55 10.50 -19.75 -1.32
CA VAL A 55 9.84 -18.55 -0.80
C VAL A 55 8.34 -18.79 -0.84
N LEU A 56 7.65 -18.58 0.28
CA LEU A 56 6.19 -18.67 0.32
C LEU A 56 5.59 -17.67 -0.67
N LEU A 57 4.48 -18.07 -1.31
CA LEU A 57 3.73 -17.17 -2.18
C LEU A 57 3.23 -15.97 -1.39
N GLU A 58 3.07 -14.82 -2.05
CA GLU A 58 2.59 -13.58 -1.42
C GLU A 58 1.28 -13.79 -0.63
N GLU A 59 0.35 -14.59 -1.17
CA GLU A 59 -0.91 -14.95 -0.52
C GLU A 59 -0.71 -15.72 0.80
N GLN A 60 0.30 -16.59 0.85
CA GLN A 60 0.66 -17.33 2.07
C GLN A 60 1.34 -16.42 3.11
N GLN A 61 2.01 -15.35 2.67
CA GLN A 61 2.65 -14.37 3.56
C GLN A 61 1.66 -13.30 4.06
N ARG A 62 0.51 -13.11 3.38
CA ARG A 62 -0.41 -11.99 3.63
C ARG A 62 -0.89 -11.88 5.06
N GLN A 63 -1.33 -13.00 5.63
CA GLN A 63 -1.78 -13.02 7.02
C GLN A 63 -0.64 -12.76 8.01
N ARG A 64 0.59 -13.14 7.67
CA ARG A 64 1.78 -12.90 8.50
C ARG A 64 2.15 -11.42 8.51
N TYR A 65 2.18 -10.78 7.34
CA TYR A 65 2.48 -9.35 7.27
C TYR A 65 1.33 -8.47 7.76
N LEU A 66 0.07 -8.90 7.60
CA LEU A 66 -1.09 -8.23 8.20
C LEU A 66 -0.91 -8.16 9.72
N LYS A 67 -0.69 -9.31 10.35
CA LYS A 67 -0.46 -9.40 11.79
C LYS A 67 0.74 -8.57 12.22
N TYR A 68 1.82 -8.58 11.45
CA TYR A 68 2.98 -7.74 11.74
C TYR A 68 2.63 -6.24 11.74
N VAL A 69 1.88 -5.77 10.75
CA VAL A 69 1.46 -4.35 10.69
C VAL A 69 0.50 -4.02 11.83
N GLU A 70 -0.43 -4.91 12.16
CA GLU A 70 -1.32 -4.77 13.33
C GLU A 70 -0.50 -4.66 14.62
N ASP A 71 0.43 -5.58 14.87
CA ASP A 71 1.18 -5.64 16.12
C ASP A 71 2.13 -4.43 16.29
N ASN A 72 2.61 -3.82 15.20
CA ASN A 72 3.65 -2.78 15.25
C ASN A 72 3.17 -1.34 14.97
N ILE A 73 1.98 -1.16 14.40
CA ILE A 73 1.43 0.17 14.05
C ILE A 73 0.04 0.40 14.70
N SER A 74 -0.44 -0.56 15.51
CA SER A 74 -1.78 -0.51 16.12
C SER A 74 -2.04 0.68 17.02
N ASP A 75 -1.07 1.16 17.81
CA ASP A 75 -1.33 2.24 18.78
C ASP A 75 -1.77 3.55 18.10
N VAL A 76 -1.16 3.86 16.95
CA VAL A 76 -1.56 5.00 16.11
C VAL A 76 -2.95 4.75 15.53
N PHE A 77 -3.23 3.53 15.08
CA PHE A 77 -4.54 3.20 14.50
C PHE A 77 -5.67 3.22 15.53
N LEU A 78 -5.46 2.72 16.74
CA LEU A 78 -6.45 2.70 17.81
C LEU A 78 -6.82 4.13 18.25
N THR A 79 -5.84 5.02 18.34
CA THR A 79 -6.07 6.43 18.69
C THR A 79 -6.91 7.14 17.62
N GLU A 80 -6.65 6.86 16.34
CA GLU A 80 -7.30 7.50 15.20
C GLU A 80 -8.55 6.75 14.68
N LYS A 81 -8.99 5.69 15.37
CA LYS A 81 -10.12 4.83 14.95
C LYS A 81 -9.93 4.25 13.54
N LEU A 82 -8.73 3.76 13.28
CA LEU A 82 -8.34 3.09 12.06
C LEU A 82 -8.09 1.60 12.32
N CYS A 83 -8.11 0.81 11.27
CA CYS A 83 -7.60 -0.54 11.25
C CYS A 83 -6.93 -0.85 9.92
N VAL A 84 -6.03 -1.83 9.95
CA VAL A 84 -5.49 -2.44 8.73
C VAL A 84 -6.35 -3.63 8.34
N VAL A 85 -6.58 -3.80 7.04
CA VAL A 85 -7.32 -4.92 6.47
C VAL A 85 -6.53 -5.51 5.32
N ALA A 86 -6.48 -6.83 5.24
CA ALA A 86 -5.94 -7.52 4.08
C ALA A 86 -6.97 -7.55 2.95
N VAL A 87 -6.51 -7.34 1.72
CA VAL A 87 -7.37 -7.44 0.54
C VAL A 87 -7.10 -8.76 -0.17
N GLU A 88 -8.17 -9.49 -0.49
CA GLU A 88 -8.06 -10.71 -1.28
C GLU A 88 -7.73 -10.39 -2.74
N LYS A 89 -6.85 -11.19 -3.34
CA LYS A 89 -6.32 -10.94 -4.70
C LYS A 89 -7.41 -10.92 -5.78
N ASP A 90 -8.46 -11.73 -5.58
CA ASP A 90 -9.57 -11.84 -6.53
C ASP A 90 -10.58 -10.68 -6.39
N ASN A 91 -10.46 -9.89 -5.31
CA ASN A 91 -11.31 -8.74 -5.08
C ASN A 91 -10.65 -7.51 -5.70
N ASN A 92 -10.99 -7.21 -6.96
CA ASN A 92 -10.46 -6.06 -7.69
C ASN A 92 -11.11 -4.73 -7.22
N ILE A 93 -10.98 -4.43 -5.92
CA ILE A 93 -11.64 -3.27 -5.27
C ILE A 93 -11.14 -1.92 -5.80
N LEU A 94 -10.00 -1.89 -6.49
CA LEU A 94 -9.44 -0.70 -7.14
C LEU A 94 -9.82 -0.63 -8.63
N SER A 95 -10.91 -1.28 -9.03
CA SER A 95 -11.40 -1.20 -10.42
C SER A 95 -12.10 0.12 -10.66
N VAL A 96 -11.58 0.93 -11.58
CA VAL A 96 -12.14 2.25 -11.90
C VAL A 96 -11.86 2.65 -13.34
N ALA A 97 -12.89 3.19 -14.00
CA ALA A 97 -12.72 3.84 -15.29
C ALA A 97 -12.07 5.21 -15.11
N LEU A 98 -11.02 5.50 -15.88
CA LEU A 98 -10.39 6.81 -15.93
C LEU A 98 -11.25 7.77 -16.77
N PRO A 99 -11.86 8.80 -16.15
CA PRO A 99 -12.71 9.73 -16.86
C PRO A 99 -11.95 10.44 -17.98
N GLY A 100 -12.48 10.41 -19.20
CA GLY A 100 -11.90 11.10 -20.36
C GLY A 100 -10.81 10.34 -21.12
N TYR A 101 -10.38 9.16 -20.65
CA TYR A 101 -9.32 8.38 -21.30
C TYR A 101 -9.80 7.08 -21.95
N GLY A 102 -11.01 6.61 -21.64
CA GLY A 102 -11.51 5.32 -22.15
C GLY A 102 -10.68 4.12 -21.67
N ILE A 103 -9.99 4.28 -20.54
CA ILE A 103 -9.13 3.26 -19.93
C ILE A 103 -9.79 2.82 -18.62
N GLU A 104 -9.77 1.53 -18.35
CA GLU A 104 -10.16 0.96 -17.07
C GLU A 104 -8.92 0.46 -16.33
N LEU A 105 -8.74 0.94 -15.10
CA LEU A 105 -7.78 0.36 -14.17
C LEU A 105 -8.48 -0.80 -13.49
N VAL A 106 -7.84 -1.97 -13.48
CA VAL A 106 -8.33 -3.16 -12.78
C VAL A 106 -7.20 -3.66 -11.90
N GLY A 107 -7.49 -3.79 -10.61
CA GLY A 107 -6.52 -4.25 -9.64
C GLY A 107 -7.04 -4.23 -8.21
N SER A 108 -6.12 -4.59 -7.32
CA SER A 108 -6.28 -4.64 -5.87
C SER A 108 -4.98 -4.12 -5.24
N THR A 109 -4.80 -4.31 -3.94
CA THR A 109 -3.57 -4.01 -3.20
C THR A 109 -3.36 -5.10 -2.13
N ASP A 110 -2.23 -5.11 -1.43
CA ASP A 110 -2.00 -6.09 -0.36
C ASP A 110 -2.81 -5.75 0.91
N LEU A 111 -2.71 -4.51 1.39
CA LEU A 111 -3.42 -4.04 2.59
C LEU A 111 -4.04 -2.66 2.37
N LEU A 112 -5.12 -2.37 3.10
CA LEU A 112 -5.65 -1.03 3.28
C LEU A 112 -5.62 -0.62 4.75
N ILE A 113 -5.38 0.66 5.01
CA ILE A 113 -5.70 1.32 6.27
C ILE A 113 -6.97 2.13 6.06
N MET A 114 -7.96 1.88 6.91
CA MET A 114 -9.27 2.51 6.82
C MET A 114 -9.93 2.66 8.19
N SER A 115 -11.05 3.37 8.25
CA SER A 115 -11.85 3.49 9.48
C SER A 115 -12.19 2.11 10.06
N ASP A 116 -12.04 1.98 11.37
CA ASP A 116 -12.38 0.77 12.14
C ASP A 116 -13.86 0.38 12.05
N LEU A 117 -14.75 1.29 11.62
CA LEU A 117 -16.14 1.04 11.29
C LEU A 117 -16.32 -0.09 10.26
N VAL A 118 -15.31 -0.39 9.43
CA VAL A 118 -15.36 -1.53 8.51
C VAL A 118 -15.54 -2.86 9.24
N LYS A 119 -15.11 -2.96 10.51
CA LYS A 119 -15.31 -4.15 11.36
C LYS A 119 -16.77 -4.39 11.70
N GLU A 120 -17.54 -3.31 11.85
CA GLU A 120 -18.99 -3.36 12.11
C GLU A 120 -19.80 -3.37 10.81
N PHE A 121 -19.27 -2.73 9.76
CA PHE A 121 -19.93 -2.52 8.48
C PHE A 121 -19.04 -2.99 7.31
N PRO A 122 -18.94 -4.31 7.04
CA PRO A 122 -18.06 -4.86 6.00
C PRO A 122 -18.30 -4.27 4.60
N GLN A 123 -19.50 -3.77 4.30
CA GLN A 123 -19.81 -3.09 3.05
C GLN A 123 -19.00 -1.79 2.83
N TYR A 124 -18.42 -1.21 3.88
CA TYR A 124 -17.54 -0.05 3.75
C TYR A 124 -16.23 -0.40 3.05
N MET A 125 -15.81 -1.67 3.11
CA MET A 125 -14.66 -2.17 2.36
C MET A 125 -14.85 -2.00 0.86
N ASN A 126 -15.97 -2.50 0.33
CA ASN A 126 -16.26 -2.46 -1.10
C ASN A 126 -16.53 -1.04 -1.62
N ARG A 127 -16.84 -0.11 -0.71
CA ARG A 127 -17.05 1.31 -1.02
C ARG A 127 -15.83 2.18 -0.70
N LEU A 128 -14.74 1.57 -0.21
CA LEU A 128 -13.53 2.26 0.25
C LEU A 128 -13.85 3.44 1.19
N THR A 129 -14.90 3.32 2.00
CA THR A 129 -15.38 4.40 2.86
C THR A 129 -14.43 4.57 4.04
N GLY A 130 -13.93 5.79 4.25
CA GLY A 130 -12.97 6.09 5.32
C GLY A 130 -11.58 5.50 5.08
N VAL A 131 -11.24 5.10 3.85
CA VAL A 131 -9.89 4.69 3.48
C VAL A 131 -8.91 5.86 3.66
N ARG A 132 -7.69 5.55 4.11
CA ARG A 132 -6.62 6.53 4.32
C ARG A 132 -5.38 6.18 3.52
N MET A 133 -5.11 4.89 3.37
CA MET A 133 -3.85 4.45 2.79
C MET A 133 -3.95 3.04 2.21
N LEU A 134 -3.22 2.80 1.12
CA LEU A 134 -2.90 1.45 0.64
C LEU A 134 -1.45 1.11 0.97
N ILE A 135 -1.19 -0.18 1.20
CA ILE A 135 0.14 -0.70 1.44
C ILE A 135 0.38 -1.84 0.48
N GLU A 136 1.40 -1.69 -0.35
CA GLU A 136 1.94 -2.71 -1.22
C GLU A 136 3.18 -3.31 -0.56
N VAL A 137 3.13 -4.61 -0.27
CA VAL A 137 4.18 -5.32 0.44
C VAL A 137 4.96 -6.18 -0.54
N LYS A 138 6.27 -5.93 -0.64
CA LYS A 138 7.16 -6.68 -1.54
C LYS A 138 8.44 -7.06 -0.83
N SER A 139 8.84 -8.34 -0.95
CA SER A 139 10.15 -8.78 -0.45
C SER A 139 11.29 -8.02 -1.12
N ASP A 140 11.11 -7.63 -2.39
CA ASP A 140 11.99 -6.71 -3.13
C ASP A 140 11.24 -5.43 -3.52
N ALA A 141 11.09 -4.54 -2.55
CA ALA A 141 10.30 -3.31 -2.63
C ALA A 141 10.97 -2.16 -3.39
N LYS A 142 12.30 -2.22 -3.62
CA LYS A 142 13.08 -1.16 -4.27
C LYS A 142 13.00 -1.21 -5.81
N THR A 143 12.15 -2.09 -6.36
CA THR A 143 12.00 -2.26 -7.80
C THR A 143 11.15 -1.16 -8.41
N LYS A 144 11.47 -0.77 -9.64
CA LYS A 144 10.61 0.15 -10.42
C LYS A 144 9.19 -0.41 -10.55
N ASP A 145 9.08 -1.72 -10.71
CA ASP A 145 7.81 -2.44 -10.85
C ASP A 145 6.89 -2.23 -9.65
N ALA A 146 7.42 -2.38 -8.42
CA ALA A 146 6.69 -2.11 -7.19
C ALA A 146 6.21 -0.65 -7.12
N VAL A 147 7.08 0.31 -7.47
CA VAL A 147 6.74 1.73 -7.47
C VAL A 147 5.59 2.02 -8.46
N TYR A 148 5.72 1.68 -9.74
CA TYR A 148 4.65 2.01 -10.70
C TYR A 148 3.35 1.27 -10.46
N GLN A 149 3.41 0.07 -9.88
CA GLN A 149 2.22 -0.63 -9.42
C GLN A 149 1.52 0.20 -8.33
N ALA A 150 2.22 0.56 -7.25
CA ALA A 150 1.66 1.35 -6.15
C ALA A 150 1.16 2.73 -6.61
N LEU A 151 1.83 3.36 -7.58
CA LEU A 151 1.36 4.62 -8.17
C LEU A 151 0.07 4.45 -8.99
N SER A 152 -0.07 3.34 -9.71
CA SER A 152 -1.30 3.04 -10.45
C SER A 152 -2.46 2.74 -9.49
N GLU A 153 -2.18 2.02 -8.40
CA GLU A 153 -3.14 1.75 -7.32
C GLU A 153 -3.54 3.03 -6.58
N LEU A 154 -2.58 3.92 -6.29
CA LEU A 154 -2.85 5.23 -5.69
C LEU A 154 -3.74 6.08 -6.58
N THR A 155 -3.51 6.03 -7.90
CA THR A 155 -4.35 6.74 -8.89
C THR A 155 -5.78 6.21 -8.84
N ALA A 156 -5.96 4.89 -8.85
CA ALA A 156 -7.28 4.27 -8.76
C ALA A 156 -7.98 4.62 -7.43
N LEU A 157 -7.26 4.49 -6.31
CA LEU A 157 -7.75 4.82 -4.98
C LEU A 157 -8.14 6.30 -4.87
N GLY A 158 -7.33 7.21 -5.41
CA GLY A 158 -7.60 8.65 -5.39
C GLY A 158 -8.83 9.07 -6.20
N ILE A 159 -9.28 8.25 -7.15
CA ILE A 159 -10.54 8.47 -7.89
C ILE A 159 -11.73 7.89 -7.11
N LEU A 160 -11.55 6.74 -6.46
CA LEU A 160 -12.61 6.04 -5.73
C LEU A 160 -12.86 6.64 -4.34
N ALA A 161 -11.83 7.17 -3.69
CA ALA A 161 -11.90 7.73 -2.35
C ALA A 161 -12.41 9.18 -2.37
N ASN A 162 -13.14 9.55 -1.32
CA ASN A 162 -13.60 10.94 -1.11
C ASN A 162 -12.55 11.81 -0.40
N ASP A 163 -11.55 11.19 0.21
CA ASP A 163 -10.54 11.84 1.06
C ASP A 163 -9.14 11.76 0.42
N LEU A 164 -8.20 12.54 0.94
CA LEU A 164 -6.78 12.39 0.61
C LEU A 164 -6.30 10.99 1.02
N VAL A 165 -5.60 10.33 0.09
CA VAL A 165 -5.05 8.99 0.29
C VAL A 165 -3.56 8.96 0.04
N VAL A 166 -2.92 7.99 0.71
CA VAL A 166 -1.48 7.72 0.61
C VAL A 166 -1.28 6.29 0.09
N ALA A 167 -0.21 6.05 -0.65
CA ALA A 167 0.28 4.71 -0.94
C ALA A 167 1.62 4.49 -0.27
N MET A 168 1.88 3.28 0.19
CA MET A 168 3.18 2.87 0.68
C MET A 168 3.67 1.61 0.02
N VAL A 169 4.94 1.62 -0.34
CA VAL A 169 5.68 0.44 -0.78
C VAL A 169 6.68 0.08 0.30
N THR A 170 6.65 -1.17 0.76
CA THR A 170 7.52 -1.60 1.86
C THR A 170 7.92 -3.07 1.75
N ASN A 171 9.10 -3.40 2.29
CA ASN A 171 9.52 -4.78 2.56
C ASN A 171 9.33 -5.18 4.03
N LEU A 172 8.76 -4.29 4.84
CA LEU A 172 8.55 -4.41 6.28
C LEU A 172 9.84 -4.63 7.09
N THR A 173 10.98 -4.33 6.47
CA THR A 173 12.29 -4.34 7.11
C THR A 173 12.85 -2.91 7.05
N ASP A 174 13.68 -2.62 6.07
CA ASP A 174 14.49 -1.40 5.94
C ASP A 174 13.96 -0.44 4.86
N TYR A 175 12.88 -0.80 4.17
CA TYR A 175 12.33 -0.01 3.08
C TYR A 175 10.88 0.39 3.33
N TRP A 176 10.65 1.69 3.31
CA TRP A 176 9.34 2.32 3.46
C TRP A 176 9.32 3.56 2.58
N GLU A 177 8.49 3.57 1.55
CA GLU A 177 8.35 4.71 0.64
C GLU A 177 6.89 5.10 0.55
N LEU A 178 6.61 6.38 0.77
CA LEU A 178 5.24 6.91 0.77
C LEU A 178 5.03 7.83 -0.44
N PHE A 179 3.83 7.71 -1.00
CA PHE A 179 3.40 8.46 -2.18
C PHE A 179 2.05 9.11 -1.91
N TRP A 180 1.90 10.37 -2.32
CA TRP A 180 0.62 11.05 -2.32
C TRP A 180 0.56 12.06 -3.46
N PHE A 181 -0.67 12.44 -3.83
CA PHE A 181 -0.89 13.55 -4.73
C PHE A 181 -0.87 14.84 -3.91
N SER A 182 0.07 15.74 -4.21
CA SER A 182 0.00 17.11 -3.73
C SER A 182 -0.69 17.97 -4.78
N ASN A 183 -1.62 18.83 -4.36
CA ASN A 183 -2.05 19.91 -5.23
C ASN A 183 -0.83 20.78 -5.57
N LYS A 184 -0.38 20.74 -6.83
CA LYS A 184 0.36 21.88 -7.38
C LYS A 184 -0.56 23.08 -7.18
N SER A 185 -0.14 24.06 -6.40
CA SER A 185 -0.74 25.39 -6.41
C SER A 185 -0.68 25.93 -7.85
N GLY A 186 -1.70 25.62 -8.66
CA GLY A 186 -1.72 25.96 -10.10
C GLY A 186 -2.37 24.96 -11.07
N GLY A 187 -3.07 23.90 -10.64
CA GLY A 187 -3.74 23.00 -11.58
C GLY A 187 -5.08 22.47 -11.07
N ARG A 188 -6.17 23.23 -11.28
CA ARG A 188 -7.52 22.68 -11.19
C ARG A 188 -7.73 21.72 -12.36
N ILE A 189 -7.79 20.41 -12.11
CA ILE A 189 -8.48 19.52 -13.05
C ILE A 189 -9.98 19.73 -12.82
N LYS A 190 -10.59 20.58 -13.65
CA LYS A 190 -12.05 20.61 -13.79
C LYS A 190 -12.44 19.47 -14.71
N ILE A 191 -12.97 18.39 -14.14
CA ILE A 191 -13.68 17.36 -14.89
C ILE A 191 -15.08 17.91 -15.18
N LYS A 192 -15.42 18.03 -16.47
CA LYS A 192 -16.77 18.34 -16.95
C LYS A 192 -17.45 17.05 -17.37
#